data_AF-A0A914FRZ0-F1
#
_entry.id   AF-A0A914FRZ0-F1
#
_cell.length_a   1.000
_cell.length_b   1.000
_cell.length_c   1.000
_cell.angle_alpha   90.00
_cell.angle_beta   90.00
_cell.angle_gamma   90.00
#
_symmetry.space_group_name_H-M   'P 1'
#
loop_
_entity.id
_entity.type
_entity.pdbx_description
1 polymer ?
#
loop_
_entity_poly.entity_id
_entity_poly.type
_entity_poly.pdbx_seq_one_letter_code
_entity_poly.pdbx_strand_id
1 'polypeptide(L)'
;MCQNLGATEGINPFSPEAGNHGAKYQWGAQTLESGRYISQADDQSNSGSISGWNSTPKPDGSWSDTDKTGNDPCDKGYRVPTSAQWEAVMNNNNVERIGSWTNVGDTYSSVLYLKNVSNVITLMLPVSGYRSSLNGLIIFRGVKAIYWSSSEYQSDKAFNITVERLINAGNDISDRGFAFPIRCIAE
;
A
#
# COMPACT_ATOMS: atom_id res chain seq x y z
N MET A 1 6.23 5.21 -12.16
CA MET A 1 5.12 5.73 -11.34
C MET A 1 5.66 6.10 -9.96
N CYS A 2 5.47 7.33 -9.47
CA CYS A 2 6.05 7.81 -8.20
C CYS A 2 5.04 7.92 -7.04
N GLN A 3 3.78 7.52 -7.26
CA GLN A 3 2.68 7.60 -6.29
C GLN A 3 2.13 6.20 -5.98
N ASN A 4 1.29 6.10 -4.95
CA ASN A 4 0.48 4.89 -4.72
C ASN A 4 -0.43 4.68 -5.94
N LEU A 5 -0.68 3.43 -6.30
CA LEU A 5 -1.62 3.11 -7.37
C LEU A 5 -3.02 3.66 -7.04
N GLY A 6 -3.64 4.36 -7.99
CA GLY A 6 -4.93 5.04 -7.78
C GLY A 6 -4.84 6.36 -6.98
N ALA A 7 -3.65 6.94 -6.86
CA ALA A 7 -3.47 8.31 -6.37
C ALA A 7 -4.00 9.34 -7.38
N THR A 8 -4.21 10.57 -6.93
CA THR A 8 -4.64 11.68 -7.78
C THR A 8 -3.53 12.03 -8.77
N GLU A 9 -3.87 12.09 -10.06
CA GLU A 9 -2.92 12.46 -11.11
C GLU A 9 -2.56 13.96 -11.07
N GLY A 10 -1.36 14.29 -11.52
CA GLY A 10 -0.92 15.68 -11.70
C GLY A 10 -0.50 16.44 -10.44
N ILE A 11 -0.58 15.83 -9.25
CA ILE A 11 -0.04 16.40 -8.02
C ILE A 11 1.43 16.03 -7.83
N ASN A 12 2.11 16.71 -6.91
CA ASN A 12 3.48 16.38 -6.55
C ASN A 12 3.54 14.97 -5.91
N PRO A 13 4.31 14.01 -6.43
CA PRO A 13 4.38 12.67 -5.85
C PRO A 13 5.01 12.61 -4.45
N PHE A 14 5.65 13.70 -4.02
CA PHE A 14 6.33 13.82 -2.73
C PHE A 14 5.64 14.80 -1.77
N SER A 15 4.45 15.31 -2.09
CA SER A 15 3.67 16.14 -1.16
C SER A 15 2.96 15.26 -0.11
N PRO A 16 3.06 15.60 1.19
CA PRO A 16 2.34 14.91 2.26
C PRO A 16 0.88 15.36 2.28
N GLU A 17 0.08 14.80 1.37
CA GLU A 17 -1.32 15.18 1.18
C GLU A 17 -2.22 13.99 0.82
N ALA A 18 -3.52 14.17 1.02
CA ALA A 18 -4.54 13.14 0.80
C ALA A 18 -4.49 12.56 -0.62
N GLY A 19 -4.17 13.38 -1.62
CA GLY A 19 -4.11 12.97 -3.02
C GLY A 19 -3.06 11.88 -3.32
N ASN A 20 -2.11 11.64 -2.42
CA ASN A 20 -1.05 10.63 -2.60
C ASN A 20 -1.36 9.27 -1.92
N HIS A 21 -2.47 9.13 -1.19
CA HIS A 21 -2.79 7.92 -0.41
C HIS A 21 -3.10 6.69 -1.26
N GLY A 22 -3.57 6.86 -2.48
CA GLY A 22 -3.97 5.81 -3.41
C GLY A 22 -5.15 4.95 -2.93
N ALA A 23 -5.56 4.07 -3.83
CA ALA A 23 -6.61 3.08 -3.58
C ALA A 23 -6.15 2.00 -2.58
N LYS A 24 -7.07 1.13 -2.18
CA LYS A 24 -6.78 -0.06 -1.36
C LYS A 24 -7.20 -1.32 -2.09
N TYR A 25 -6.35 -2.33 -2.03
CA TYR A 25 -6.51 -3.60 -2.73
C TYR A 25 -6.31 -4.74 -1.75
N GLN A 26 -7.23 -5.71 -1.76
CA GLN A 26 -6.91 -7.01 -1.21
C GLN A 26 -5.80 -7.67 -2.03
N TRP A 27 -5.04 -8.56 -1.39
CA TRP A 27 -3.95 -9.23 -2.09
C TRP A 27 -4.51 -10.03 -3.28
N GLY A 28 -3.87 -9.93 -4.44
CA GLY A 28 -4.30 -10.63 -5.65
C GLY A 28 -5.52 -10.01 -6.36
N ALA A 29 -5.98 -8.82 -5.95
CA ALA A 29 -7.12 -8.14 -6.57
C ALA A 29 -6.67 -7.21 -7.72
N GLN A 30 -7.47 -7.17 -8.78
CA GLN A 30 -7.32 -6.17 -9.85
C GLN A 30 -8.01 -4.84 -9.51
N THR A 31 -7.66 -3.79 -10.23
CA THR A 31 -8.32 -2.48 -10.14
C THR A 31 -9.82 -2.63 -10.47
N LEU A 32 -10.68 -2.00 -9.66
CA LEU A 32 -12.15 -2.08 -9.74
C LEU A 32 -12.77 -3.46 -9.42
N GLU A 33 -12.01 -4.39 -8.84
CA GLU A 33 -12.60 -5.68 -8.44
C GLU A 33 -13.59 -5.54 -7.28
N SER A 34 -14.85 -5.93 -7.53
CA SER A 34 -15.95 -5.80 -6.57
C SER A 34 -15.65 -6.53 -5.26
N GLY A 35 -15.86 -5.84 -4.13
CA GLY A 35 -15.67 -6.38 -2.78
C GLY A 35 -14.21 -6.53 -2.35
N ARG A 36 -13.23 -6.17 -3.20
CA ARG A 36 -11.79 -6.32 -2.95
C ARG A 36 -10.95 -5.06 -3.21
N TYR A 37 -11.55 -4.09 -3.89
CA TYR A 37 -10.95 -2.81 -4.23
C TYR A 37 -11.80 -1.68 -3.66
N ILE A 38 -11.14 -0.61 -3.22
CA ILE A 38 -11.79 0.69 -2.94
C ILE A 38 -10.90 1.82 -3.46
N SER A 39 -11.51 2.75 -4.21
CA SER A 39 -10.81 3.91 -4.76
C SER A 39 -10.30 4.83 -3.66
N GLN A 40 -9.32 5.69 -3.95
CA GLN A 40 -8.85 6.68 -2.98
C GLN A 40 -10.00 7.59 -2.47
N ALA A 41 -10.86 8.06 -3.38
CA ALA A 41 -11.96 8.95 -3.03
C ALA A 41 -13.01 8.28 -2.13
N ASP A 42 -13.36 7.03 -2.44
CA ASP A 42 -14.29 6.25 -1.62
C ASP A 42 -13.65 5.89 -0.27
N ASP A 43 -12.36 5.57 -0.26
CA ASP A 43 -11.62 5.28 0.97
C ASP A 43 -11.66 6.48 1.93
N GLN A 44 -11.42 7.67 1.40
CA GLN A 44 -11.37 8.92 2.18
C GLN A 44 -12.75 9.39 2.64
N SER A 45 -13.79 9.14 1.84
CA SER A 45 -15.17 9.54 2.18
C SER A 45 -15.89 8.54 3.10
N ASN A 46 -15.46 7.28 3.15
CA ASN A 46 -16.09 6.26 4.00
C ASN A 46 -15.12 5.69 5.05
N SER A 47 -15.20 6.18 6.29
CA SER A 47 -14.45 5.59 7.42
C SER A 47 -15.12 4.35 8.04
N GLY A 48 -16.31 3.97 7.58
CA GLY A 48 -17.06 2.82 8.08
C GLY A 48 -16.70 1.51 7.39
N SER A 49 -17.50 0.49 7.69
CA SER A 49 -17.49 -0.81 6.99
C SER A 49 -18.04 -0.66 5.56
N ILE A 50 -17.70 -1.61 4.70
CA ILE A 50 -18.10 -1.64 3.28
C ILE A 50 -19.04 -2.83 3.08
N SER A 51 -20.24 -2.56 2.54
CA SER A 51 -21.19 -3.63 2.19
C SER A 51 -20.65 -4.49 1.05
N GLY A 52 -20.79 -5.81 1.15
CA GLY A 52 -20.29 -6.75 0.14
C GLY A 52 -18.76 -6.95 0.17
N TRP A 53 -18.09 -6.55 1.25
CA TRP A 53 -16.66 -6.81 1.43
C TRP A 53 -16.37 -8.32 1.45
N ASN A 54 -15.46 -8.76 0.59
CA ASN A 54 -15.16 -10.18 0.43
C ASN A 54 -14.07 -10.62 1.42
N SER A 55 -14.32 -11.64 2.24
CA SER A 55 -13.34 -12.15 3.20
C SER A 55 -12.61 -13.42 2.71
N THR A 56 -12.97 -13.95 1.55
CA THR A 56 -12.35 -15.17 0.98
C THR A 56 -11.03 -14.79 0.31
N PRO A 57 -9.87 -15.35 0.69
CA PRO A 57 -8.58 -14.99 0.10
C PRO A 57 -8.51 -15.36 -1.38
N LYS A 58 -7.72 -14.59 -2.13
CA LYS A 58 -7.35 -14.93 -3.51
C LYS A 58 -6.31 -16.06 -3.52
N PRO A 59 -6.37 -16.96 -4.51
CA PRO A 59 -5.43 -18.08 -4.62
C PRO A 59 -4.02 -17.61 -4.99
N ASP A 60 -3.06 -18.49 -4.79
CA ASP A 60 -1.69 -18.34 -5.27
C ASP A 60 -1.64 -18.11 -6.80
N GLY A 61 -0.61 -17.43 -7.27
CA GLY A 61 -0.44 -16.96 -8.64
C GLY A 61 -1.32 -15.77 -9.01
N SER A 62 -2.07 -15.19 -8.06
CA SER A 62 -2.86 -13.99 -8.35
C SER A 62 -1.98 -12.79 -8.62
N TRP A 63 -0.91 -12.58 -7.87
CA TRP A 63 0.21 -11.72 -8.24
C TRP A 63 1.47 -12.58 -8.30
N SER A 64 2.53 -12.11 -8.97
CA SER A 64 3.76 -12.89 -9.11
C SER A 64 5.01 -12.09 -8.77
N ASP A 65 6.02 -12.81 -8.28
CA ASP A 65 7.33 -12.28 -7.94
C ASP A 65 8.26 -12.07 -9.15
N THR A 66 7.88 -12.64 -10.30
CA THR A 66 8.74 -12.71 -11.50
C THR A 66 8.17 -11.88 -12.65
N ASP A 67 6.90 -12.09 -12.96
CA ASP A 67 6.24 -11.52 -14.13
C ASP A 67 4.89 -10.90 -13.77
N LYS A 68 4.42 -9.98 -14.61
CA LYS A 68 3.08 -9.42 -14.47
C LYS A 68 2.01 -10.48 -14.75
N THR A 69 1.07 -10.63 -13.83
CA THR A 69 -0.09 -11.54 -13.96
C THR A 69 -1.32 -10.82 -14.53
N GLY A 70 -2.39 -11.58 -14.82
CA GLY A 70 -3.68 -11.00 -15.22
C GLY A 70 -4.41 -10.24 -14.11
N ASN A 71 -4.11 -10.48 -12.83
CA ASN A 71 -4.71 -9.73 -11.71
C ASN A 71 -3.79 -8.61 -11.19
N ASP A 72 -2.56 -8.46 -11.72
CA ASP A 72 -1.66 -7.37 -11.30
C ASP A 72 -2.29 -6.01 -11.63
N PRO A 73 -2.63 -5.19 -10.62
CA PRO A 73 -3.40 -3.97 -10.83
C PRO A 73 -2.55 -2.82 -11.40
N CYS A 74 -1.23 -2.97 -11.40
CA CYS A 74 -0.30 -2.02 -11.99
C CYS A 74 -0.50 -1.89 -13.51
N ASP A 75 -0.03 -0.80 -14.12
CA ASP A 75 -0.10 -0.65 -15.58
C ASP A 75 0.89 -1.58 -16.31
N LYS A 76 0.81 -1.61 -17.64
CA LYS A 76 1.77 -2.35 -18.48
C LYS A 76 3.20 -1.85 -18.26
N GLY A 77 4.17 -2.77 -18.15
CA GLY A 77 5.56 -2.46 -17.85
C GLY A 77 5.83 -2.26 -16.36
N TYR A 78 4.82 -2.52 -15.52
CA TYR A 78 4.89 -2.42 -14.08
C TYR A 78 4.16 -3.60 -13.40
N ARG A 79 4.64 -3.98 -12.21
CA ARG A 79 4.08 -5.04 -11.37
C ARG A 79 4.12 -4.67 -9.88
N VAL A 80 3.43 -5.44 -9.05
CA VAL A 80 3.59 -5.36 -7.59
C VAL A 80 5.01 -5.82 -7.21
N PRO A 81 5.72 -5.12 -6.32
CA PRO A 81 7.07 -5.47 -5.88
C PRO A 81 7.07 -6.73 -5.02
N THR A 82 8.18 -7.44 -5.00
CA THR A 82 8.41 -8.58 -4.10
C THR A 82 8.82 -8.12 -2.70
N SER A 83 8.73 -9.03 -1.72
CA SER A 83 9.19 -8.76 -0.35
C SER A 83 10.69 -8.44 -0.31
N ALA A 84 11.50 -9.13 -1.13
CA ALA A 84 12.93 -8.86 -1.27
C ALA A 84 13.21 -7.48 -1.90
N GLN A 85 12.38 -7.05 -2.86
CA GLN A 85 12.50 -5.70 -3.43
C GLN A 85 12.15 -4.62 -2.41
N TRP A 86 11.14 -4.84 -1.59
CA TRP A 86 10.83 -3.94 -0.47
C TRP A 86 11.97 -3.83 0.54
N GLU A 87 12.55 -4.96 0.95
CA GLU A 87 13.74 -4.96 1.82
C GLU A 87 14.90 -4.22 1.20
N ALA A 88 15.18 -4.44 -0.09
CA ALA A 88 16.25 -3.74 -0.79
C ALA A 88 16.01 -2.22 -0.81
N VAL A 89 14.76 -1.78 -1.04
CA VAL A 89 14.40 -0.35 -0.98
C VAL A 89 14.67 0.23 0.41
N MET A 90 14.29 -0.47 1.48
CA MET A 90 14.50 0.02 2.83
C MET A 90 15.98 0.05 3.24
N ASN A 91 16.74 -0.99 2.87
CA ASN A 91 18.14 -1.13 3.27
C ASN A 91 19.09 -0.18 2.53
N ASN A 92 18.72 0.25 1.32
CA ASN A 92 19.58 1.07 0.46
C ASN A 92 19.18 2.56 0.41
N ASN A 93 18.22 3.00 1.22
CA ASN A 93 17.79 4.40 1.26
C ASN A 93 17.79 4.94 2.68
N ASN A 94 18.06 6.23 2.82
CA ASN A 94 17.91 6.95 4.07
C ASN A 94 16.42 7.21 4.33
N VAL A 95 15.98 6.96 5.57
CA VAL A 95 14.59 7.12 5.96
C VAL A 95 14.38 8.42 6.73
N GLU A 96 13.41 9.23 6.30
CA GLU A 96 12.89 10.36 7.06
C GLU A 96 11.39 10.19 7.28
N ARG A 97 10.90 10.52 8.48
CA ARG A 97 9.48 10.44 8.82
C ARG A 97 9.00 11.84 9.16
N ILE A 98 7.93 12.28 8.53
CA ILE A 98 7.30 13.59 8.81
C ILE A 98 5.82 13.40 9.16
N GLY A 99 5.21 14.44 9.71
CA GLY A 99 3.81 14.43 10.13
C GLY A 99 3.61 13.99 11.58
N SER A 100 2.34 13.88 11.97
CA SER A 100 1.92 13.71 13.37
C SER A 100 1.89 12.25 13.82
N TRP A 101 1.67 11.31 12.88
CA TRP A 101 1.52 9.86 13.11
C TRP A 101 0.40 9.53 14.12
N THR A 102 -0.71 10.27 14.05
CA THR A 102 -1.90 10.09 14.89
C THR A 102 -3.15 9.91 14.04
N ASN A 103 -4.18 9.29 14.62
CA ASN A 103 -5.50 9.14 14.01
C ASN A 103 -6.46 10.29 14.37
N VAL A 104 -5.96 11.34 15.04
CA VAL A 104 -6.74 12.53 15.43
C VAL A 104 -6.18 13.77 14.74
N GLY A 105 -7.07 14.59 14.17
CA GLY A 105 -6.68 15.80 13.45
C GLY A 105 -6.29 15.49 12.00
N ASP A 106 -5.10 15.91 11.60
CA ASP A 106 -4.58 15.65 10.25
C ASP A 106 -4.08 14.20 10.13
N THR A 107 -4.79 13.41 9.31
CA THR A 107 -4.50 12.00 9.05
C THR A 107 -3.92 11.76 7.65
N TYR A 108 -3.52 12.83 6.94
CA TYR A 108 -3.06 12.78 5.55
C TYR A 108 -1.61 13.26 5.35
N SER A 109 -1.04 14.00 6.29
CA SER A 109 0.32 14.54 6.16
C SER A 109 1.44 13.65 6.71
N SER A 110 1.09 12.50 7.30
CA SER A 110 2.10 11.58 7.83
C SER A 110 2.63 10.69 6.71
N VAL A 111 3.94 10.76 6.47
CA VAL A 111 4.62 10.01 5.39
C VAL A 111 6.02 9.56 5.82
N LEU A 112 6.48 8.48 5.19
CA LEU A 112 7.88 8.04 5.21
C LEU A 112 8.54 8.41 3.88
N TYR A 113 9.56 9.24 3.91
CA TYR A 113 10.44 9.52 2.77
C TYR A 113 11.62 8.57 2.76
N LEU A 114 11.89 8.03 1.58
CA LEU A 114 13.12 7.33 1.25
C LEU A 114 13.96 8.28 0.39
N LYS A 115 15.21 8.47 0.80
CA LYS A 115 16.15 9.37 0.16
C LYS A 115 17.40 8.62 -0.26
N ASN A 116 17.96 9.00 -1.41
CA ASN A 116 19.24 8.47 -1.86
C ASN A 116 20.42 9.03 -1.03
N VAL A 117 21.64 8.61 -1.38
CA VAL A 117 22.89 9.05 -0.74
C VAL A 117 23.14 10.56 -0.85
N SER A 118 22.53 11.23 -1.83
CA SER A 118 22.58 12.69 -2.02
C SER A 118 21.43 13.42 -1.32
N ASN A 119 20.67 12.73 -0.46
CA ASN A 119 19.55 13.27 0.32
C ASN A 119 18.36 13.76 -0.55
N VAL A 120 18.24 13.27 -1.78
CA VAL A 120 17.09 13.53 -2.67
C VAL A 120 16.01 12.49 -2.41
N ILE A 121 14.76 12.94 -2.24
CA ILE A 121 13.60 12.05 -2.07
C ILE A 121 13.39 11.24 -3.36
N THR A 122 13.41 9.92 -3.25
CA THR A 122 13.21 8.97 -4.36
C THR A 122 11.86 8.27 -4.27
N LEU A 123 11.34 8.09 -3.06
CA LEU A 123 10.05 7.50 -2.80
C LEU A 123 9.42 8.12 -1.54
N MET A 124 8.12 8.36 -1.58
CA MET A 124 7.32 8.74 -0.42
C MET A 124 6.27 7.66 -0.19
N LEU A 125 6.13 7.17 1.03
CA LEU A 125 5.11 6.20 1.45
C LEU A 125 4.15 6.86 2.44
N PRO A 126 2.94 7.24 1.99
CA PRO A 126 1.94 7.80 2.89
C PRO A 126 1.41 6.81 3.92
N VAL A 127 1.04 7.33 5.07
CA VAL A 127 0.51 6.57 6.20
C VAL A 127 -1.02 6.46 6.08
N SER A 128 -1.45 5.82 5.00
CA SER A 128 -2.86 5.85 4.57
C SER A 128 -3.81 4.94 5.37
N GLY A 129 -3.32 4.20 6.36
CA GLY A 129 -4.09 3.12 6.98
C GLY A 129 -4.35 1.95 6.03
N TYR A 130 -5.21 1.04 6.47
CA TYR A 130 -5.64 -0.14 5.72
C TYR A 130 -7.07 -0.54 6.07
N ARG A 131 -7.67 -1.41 5.25
CA ARG A 131 -9.04 -1.91 5.42
C ARG A 131 -9.03 -3.31 6.02
N SER A 132 -9.84 -3.52 7.06
CA SER A 132 -10.01 -4.81 7.75
C SER A 132 -10.49 -5.91 6.80
N SER A 133 -9.97 -7.13 6.97
CA SER A 133 -10.45 -8.32 6.25
C SER A 133 -11.88 -8.72 6.58
N LEU A 134 -12.39 -8.35 7.75
CA LEU A 134 -13.71 -8.75 8.22
C LEU A 134 -14.84 -8.05 7.45
N ASN A 135 -14.70 -6.74 7.22
CA ASN A 135 -15.80 -5.92 6.71
C ASN A 135 -15.34 -4.62 6.01
N GLY A 136 -14.05 -4.46 5.75
CA GLY A 136 -13.54 -3.26 5.10
C GLY A 136 -13.56 -2.00 5.97
N LEU A 137 -13.65 -2.11 7.31
CA LEU A 137 -13.47 -0.96 8.19
C LEU A 137 -12.05 -0.39 8.04
N ILE A 138 -11.89 0.94 7.89
CA ILE A 138 -10.56 1.56 7.89
C ILE A 138 -9.94 1.49 9.28
N ILE A 139 -8.65 1.16 9.33
CA ILE A 139 -7.87 1.11 10.55
C ILE A 139 -6.58 1.92 10.35
N PHE A 140 -6.19 2.66 11.39
CA PHE A 140 -4.89 3.34 11.52
C PHE A 140 -4.54 4.37 10.43
N ARG A 141 -5.53 4.97 9.77
CA ARG A 141 -5.27 6.13 8.89
C ARG A 141 -4.57 7.23 9.68
N GLY A 142 -3.47 7.75 9.14
CA GLY A 142 -2.61 8.73 9.79
C GLY A 142 -1.62 8.13 10.81
N VAL A 143 -1.71 6.85 11.16
CA VAL A 143 -0.85 6.19 12.18
C VAL A 143 0.12 5.19 11.59
N LYS A 144 -0.34 4.29 10.72
CA LYS A 144 0.52 3.39 9.95
C LYS A 144 -0.06 3.09 8.56
N ALA A 145 0.76 2.57 7.66
CA ALA A 145 0.31 1.92 6.44
C ALA A 145 1.01 0.57 6.31
N ILE A 146 0.37 -0.34 5.60
CA ILE A 146 0.95 -1.61 5.21
C ILE A 146 0.92 -1.63 3.69
N TYR A 147 1.99 -2.04 3.03
CA TYR A 147 2.06 -2.09 1.57
C TYR A 147 2.27 -3.54 1.14
N TRP A 148 1.44 -4.01 0.21
CA TRP A 148 1.58 -5.37 -0.28
C TRP A 148 2.91 -5.61 -0.99
N SER A 149 3.37 -6.85 -0.90
CA SER A 149 4.26 -7.44 -1.90
C SER A 149 3.52 -8.50 -2.71
N SER A 150 4.05 -8.89 -3.86
CA SER A 150 3.57 -10.04 -4.63
C SER A 150 4.03 -11.39 -4.05
N SER A 151 4.89 -11.38 -3.02
CA SER A 151 5.44 -12.61 -2.46
C SER A 151 4.45 -13.32 -1.55
N GLU A 152 4.19 -14.57 -1.86
CA GLU A 152 3.28 -15.44 -1.13
C GLU A 152 3.94 -16.00 0.14
N TYR A 153 3.14 -16.29 1.17
CA TYR A 153 3.62 -16.95 2.38
C TYR A 153 2.90 -18.28 2.64
N GLN A 154 1.57 -18.22 2.68
CA GLN A 154 0.68 -19.37 2.85
C GLN A 154 -0.60 -19.12 2.03
N SER A 155 -1.48 -20.10 1.94
CA SER A 155 -2.68 -20.06 1.10
C SER A 155 -3.59 -18.83 1.33
N ASP A 156 -3.60 -18.28 2.54
CA ASP A 156 -4.43 -17.14 2.95
C ASP A 156 -3.60 -15.91 3.36
N LYS A 157 -2.27 -15.96 3.22
CA LYS A 157 -1.34 -14.92 3.69
C LYS A 157 -0.31 -14.53 2.65
N ALA A 158 0.12 -13.29 2.70
CA ALA A 158 1.18 -12.77 1.83
C ALA A 158 2.10 -11.83 2.60
N PHE A 159 3.31 -11.67 2.07
CA PHE A 159 4.29 -10.73 2.60
C PHE A 159 3.91 -9.29 2.27
N ASN A 160 4.26 -8.40 3.18
CA ASN A 160 4.04 -6.97 3.07
C ASN A 160 5.15 -6.22 3.83
N ILE A 161 5.12 -4.89 3.71
CA ILE A 161 5.96 -4.02 4.52
C ILE A 161 5.11 -3.04 5.33
N THR A 162 5.44 -2.87 6.60
CA THR A 162 4.76 -1.92 7.50
C THR A 162 5.52 -0.60 7.58
N VAL A 163 4.82 0.51 7.39
CA VAL A 163 5.31 1.88 7.56
C VAL A 163 4.66 2.49 8.80
N GLU A 164 5.46 2.70 9.84
CA GLU A 164 5.03 3.33 11.10
C GLU A 164 6.13 4.20 11.74
N ARG A 165 5.78 4.94 12.79
CA ARG A 165 6.63 5.99 13.37
C ARG A 165 7.92 5.46 14.02
N LEU A 166 7.80 4.40 14.82
CA LEU A 166 8.84 3.98 15.77
C LEU A 166 9.56 2.69 15.36
N ILE A 167 9.06 2.02 14.32
CA ILE A 167 9.59 0.74 13.86
C ILE A 167 10.17 0.94 12.46
N ASN A 168 11.33 0.31 12.22
CA ASN A 168 11.90 0.26 10.88
C ASN A 168 10.99 -0.59 10.00
N ALA A 169 10.69 -0.09 8.81
CA ALA A 169 9.86 -0.84 7.89
C ALA A 169 10.61 -2.12 7.49
N GLY A 170 9.93 -3.26 7.61
CA GLY A 170 10.49 -4.58 7.35
C GLY A 170 9.40 -5.55 6.88
N ASN A 171 9.85 -6.74 6.46
CA ASN A 171 8.94 -7.79 6.00
C ASN A 171 8.06 -8.28 7.14
N ASP A 172 6.76 -8.25 6.90
CA ASP A 172 5.73 -8.78 7.77
C ASP A 172 4.75 -9.62 6.93
N ILE A 173 3.82 -10.30 7.59
CA ILE A 173 2.87 -11.22 7.00
C ILE A 173 1.46 -10.75 7.37
N SER A 174 0.54 -10.76 6.41
CA SER A 174 -0.85 -10.39 6.66
C SER A 174 -1.79 -11.26 5.87
N ASP A 175 -3.02 -11.38 6.38
CA ASP A 175 -4.09 -12.12 5.70
C ASP A 175 -4.47 -11.40 4.40
N ARG A 176 -4.61 -12.15 3.32
CA ARG A 176 -4.90 -11.63 1.97
C ARG A 176 -6.22 -10.86 1.88
N GLY A 177 -7.11 -11.04 2.86
CA GLY A 177 -8.39 -10.33 2.95
C GLY A 177 -8.28 -8.88 3.42
N PHE A 178 -7.16 -8.45 4.03
CA PHE A 178 -6.94 -7.02 4.29
C PHE A 178 -6.75 -6.27 2.98
N ALA A 179 -7.16 -5.00 2.91
CA ALA A 179 -6.83 -4.17 1.74
C ALA A 179 -5.83 -3.06 2.07
N PHE A 180 -4.74 -3.04 1.32
CA PHE A 180 -3.56 -2.19 1.50
C PHE A 180 -3.32 -1.31 0.25
N PRO A 181 -2.65 -0.15 0.40
CA PRO A 181 -2.10 0.56 -0.74
C PRO A 181 -1.08 -0.30 -1.51
N ILE A 182 -0.97 -0.04 -2.81
CA ILE A 182 0.00 -0.67 -3.71
C ILE A 182 0.98 0.38 -4.22
N ARG A 183 2.26 0.00 -4.28
CA ARG A 183 3.28 0.64 -5.10
C ARG A 183 3.61 -0.27 -6.26
N CYS A 184 3.75 0.31 -7.44
CA CYS A 184 4.13 -0.43 -8.63
C CYS A 184 5.62 -0.19 -8.93
N ILE A 185 6.35 -1.26 -9.23
CA ILE A 185 7.74 -1.22 -9.68
C ILE A 185 7.80 -1.59 -11.16
N ALA A 186 8.77 -1.04 -11.89
CA ALA A 186 9.00 -1.45 -13.28
C ALA A 186 9.34 -2.94 -13.34
N GLU A 187 8.85 -3.62 -14.39
CA GLU A 187 9.21 -5.01 -14.71
C GLU A 187 10.73 -5.16 -14.94
#